data_AF-A0A840I7X0-F1
#
_entry.id   AF-A0A840I7X0-F1
#
_cell.length_a   1.000
_cell.length_b   1.000
_cell.length_c   1.000
_cell.angle_alpha   90.00
_cell.angle_beta   90.00
_cell.angle_gamma   90.00
#
_symmetry.space_group_name_H-M   'P 1'
#
loop_
_entity.id
_entity.type
_entity.pdbx_description
1 polymer ?
#
loop_
_entity_poly.entity_id
_entity_poly.type
_entity_poly.pdbx_seq_one_letter_code
_entity_poly.pdbx_strand_id
1 'polypeptide(L)'
;MNRAKTVKRRVRSADPSLTPEANRLLTDELREVVGAEEVEVPAAAADGRGEAHGGHGRLLTAILANRVLFSISFAALVTVGVILSLITGTWWALVVACAVHATGTLLIAGFAIHMTTEVEHVDPTTAARLEDEGVGDPDRVLTELTEQFAGAERAHGAADVVSTGSNDNRADPDASPAQAEREQRTAMTPSAHGSSPAGSGSVIGLMPVAVVAGLLVVTLIAAIAEGGLVWAVPAIVWAAATVWLVLVLRVDGPAEERAADAGEPLEGGPDRAHGDTATAARARLLPVVAVAVVGVAGFCVLVALAMTTL
;
A
#
# COMPACT_ATOMS: atom_id res chain seq x y z
N MET A 1 20.54 20.36 -18.38
CA MET A 1 20.86 19.42 -17.29
C MET A 1 21.56 20.18 -16.17
N ASN A 2 20.85 20.49 -15.08
CA ASN A 2 21.48 20.98 -13.85
C ASN A 2 21.87 19.75 -13.03
N ARG A 3 23.17 19.49 -12.89
CA ARG A 3 23.68 18.44 -11.99
C ARG A 3 23.26 18.84 -10.57
N ALA A 4 22.38 18.06 -9.94
CA ALA A 4 21.99 18.31 -8.56
C ALA A 4 23.27 18.36 -7.70
N LYS A 5 23.43 19.42 -6.90
CA LYS A 5 24.59 19.52 -6.01
C LYS A 5 24.46 18.42 -4.95
N THR A 6 25.40 17.48 -4.90
CA THR A 6 25.50 16.50 -3.83
C THR A 6 26.45 17.00 -2.75
N VAL A 7 26.22 16.58 -1.51
CA VAL A 7 27.07 16.89 -0.35
C VAL A 7 27.36 15.58 0.36
N LYS A 8 28.64 15.35 0.71
CA LYS A 8 29.03 14.23 1.56
C LYS A 8 28.51 14.45 2.96
N ARG A 9 27.70 13.50 3.46
CA ARG A 9 27.12 13.52 4.80
C ARG A 9 27.47 12.23 5.51
N ARG A 10 27.89 12.36 6.77
CA ARG A 10 28.10 11.21 7.65
C ARG A 10 26.76 10.58 8.00
N VAL A 11 26.70 9.26 7.88
CA VAL A 11 25.54 8.43 8.26
C VAL A 11 25.45 8.43 9.79
N ARG A 12 24.50 9.22 10.30
CA ARG A 12 24.19 9.35 11.73
C ARG A 12 22.77 9.85 11.94
N SER A 13 22.11 9.30 12.94
CA SER A 13 20.92 9.91 13.54
C SER A 13 21.37 11.05 14.46
N ALA A 14 20.73 12.20 14.33
CA ALA A 14 21.02 13.39 15.13
C ALA A 14 19.71 14.11 15.47
N ASP A 15 18.72 13.32 15.88
CA ASP A 15 17.41 13.84 16.27
C ASP A 15 17.48 14.38 17.72
N PRO A 16 17.27 15.69 17.94
CA PRO A 16 17.31 16.29 19.27
C PRO A 16 16.15 15.84 20.18
N SER A 17 15.09 15.24 19.62
CA SER A 17 13.96 14.70 20.38
C SER A 17 14.22 13.30 20.94
N LEU A 18 15.28 12.63 20.49
CA LEU A 18 15.66 11.28 20.94
C LEU A 18 16.76 11.33 22.00
N THR A 19 16.83 10.29 22.83
CA THR A 19 17.93 10.15 23.79
C THR A 19 19.27 9.98 23.05
N PRO A 20 20.41 10.32 23.67
CA PRO A 20 21.73 10.07 23.07
C PRO A 20 21.97 8.59 22.76
N GLU A 21 21.41 7.69 23.57
CA GLU A 21 21.51 6.25 23.38
C GLU A 21 20.66 5.78 22.19
N ALA A 22 19.41 6.26 22.06
CA ALA A 22 18.58 5.97 20.90
C ALA A 22 19.23 6.47 19.59
N ASN A 23 19.79 7.68 19.60
CA ASN A 23 20.54 8.20 18.45
C ASN A 23 21.75 7.33 18.10
N ARG A 24 22.46 6.77 19.09
CA ARG A 24 23.58 5.87 18.88
C ARG A 24 23.11 4.56 18.25
N LEU A 25 22.12 3.91 18.86
CA LEU A 25 21.56 2.64 18.37
C LEU A 25 21.04 2.77 16.94
N LEU A 26 20.23 3.79 16.65
CA LEU A 26 19.75 4.07 15.28
C LEU A 26 20.89 4.37 14.30
N THR A 27 21.97 5.02 14.76
CA THR A 27 23.13 5.29 13.90
C THR A 27 23.87 3.99 13.54
N ASP A 28 23.97 3.05 14.47
CA ASP A 28 24.68 1.79 14.26
C ASP A 28 23.88 0.91 13.28
N GLU A 29 22.58 0.75 13.49
CA GLU A 29 21.67 0.03 12.57
C GLU A 29 21.65 0.66 11.16
N LEU A 30 21.53 1.99 11.10
CA LEU A 30 21.54 2.71 9.83
C LEU A 30 22.86 2.52 9.06
N ARG A 31 23.99 2.45 9.74
CA ARG A 31 25.29 2.17 9.08
C ARG A 31 25.38 0.75 8.57
N GLU A 32 24.80 -0.21 9.28
CA GLU A 32 24.72 -1.60 8.85
C GLU A 32 23.88 -1.72 7.56
N VAL A 33 22.71 -1.10 7.54
CA VAL A 33 21.81 -1.08 6.36
C VAL A 33 22.44 -0.36 5.17
N VAL A 34 23.00 0.84 5.39
CA VAL A 34 23.62 1.65 4.31
C VAL A 34 24.97 1.06 3.84
N GLY A 35 25.67 0.34 4.72
CA GLY A 35 26.97 -0.26 4.43
C GLY A 35 28.13 0.74 4.30
N ALA A 36 27.95 1.99 4.72
CA ALA A 36 28.96 3.05 4.62
C ALA A 36 28.88 4.08 5.76
N GLU A 37 30.04 4.67 6.12
CA GLU A 37 30.10 5.73 7.14
C GLU A 37 29.69 7.11 6.60
N GLU A 38 29.90 7.36 5.32
CA GLU A 38 29.58 8.61 4.63
C GLU A 38 28.96 8.33 3.27
N VAL A 39 27.92 9.10 2.93
CA VAL A 39 27.21 8.99 1.66
C VAL A 39 27.01 10.37 1.04
N GLU A 40 26.95 10.41 -0.30
CA GLU A 40 26.62 11.62 -1.03
C GLU A 40 25.11 11.76 -1.15
N VAL A 41 24.56 12.77 -0.47
CA VAL A 41 23.13 13.09 -0.50
C VAL A 41 22.89 14.37 -1.30
N PRO A 42 21.75 14.52 -1.99
CA PRO A 42 21.38 15.78 -2.63
C PRO A 42 21.33 16.92 -1.60
N ALA A 43 21.90 18.08 -1.92
CA ALA A 43 21.95 19.24 -1.03
C ALA A 43 20.56 19.68 -0.54
N ALA A 44 19.53 19.50 -1.38
CA ALA A 44 18.14 19.80 -1.01
C ALA A 44 17.58 18.86 0.08
N ALA A 45 18.03 17.60 0.13
CA ALA A 45 17.65 16.64 1.17
C ALA A 45 18.49 16.82 2.45
N ALA A 46 19.66 17.45 2.34
CA ALA A 46 20.56 17.68 3.47
C ALA A 46 20.02 18.67 4.50
N ASP A 47 19.17 19.61 4.10
CA ASP A 47 18.63 20.69 4.95
C ASP A 47 17.31 20.33 5.66
N GLY A 48 16.74 19.14 5.40
CA GLY A 48 15.58 18.60 6.11
C GLY A 48 15.93 18.23 7.55
N ARG A 49 16.14 19.23 8.41
CA ARG A 49 16.23 19.03 9.86
C ARG A 49 14.90 18.45 10.34
N GLY A 50 15.01 17.31 11.03
CA GLY A 50 13.92 16.43 11.42
C GLY A 50 12.73 17.16 12.04
N GLU A 51 11.57 16.87 11.48
CA GLU A 51 10.33 16.94 12.24
C GLU A 51 10.48 16.00 13.43
N ALA A 52 10.12 16.44 14.64
CA ALA A 52 10.37 15.68 15.86
C ALA A 52 9.62 14.33 15.83
N HIS A 53 10.36 13.22 15.83
CA HIS A 53 9.77 11.87 15.76
C HIS A 53 9.22 11.37 17.10
N GLY A 54 9.51 12.07 18.22
CA GLY A 54 9.15 11.65 19.58
C GLY A 54 7.68 11.81 20.01
N GLY A 55 6.75 12.10 19.09
CA GLY A 55 5.41 12.63 19.46
C GLY A 55 4.18 11.79 19.11
N HIS A 56 4.30 10.61 18.51
CA HIS A 56 3.10 9.87 18.09
C HIS A 56 2.40 9.23 19.31
N GLY A 57 1.14 9.61 19.51
CA GLY A 57 0.39 9.31 20.74
C GLY A 57 0.28 7.82 21.03
N ARG A 58 0.71 7.41 22.22
CA ARG A 58 0.72 6.03 22.77
C ARG A 58 -0.58 5.24 22.54
N LEU A 59 -1.70 5.93 22.36
CA LEU A 59 -3.01 5.35 22.08
C LEU A 59 -3.09 4.76 20.67
N LEU A 60 -2.50 5.42 19.67
CA LEU A 60 -2.40 4.90 18.31
C LEU A 60 -1.48 3.67 18.29
N THR A 61 -0.32 3.73 18.95
CA THR A 61 0.62 2.60 19.07
C THR A 61 -0.02 1.39 19.74
N ALA A 62 -0.84 1.59 20.79
CA ALA A 62 -1.57 0.51 21.44
C ALA A 62 -2.67 -0.12 20.56
N ILE A 63 -3.32 0.67 19.69
CA ILE A 63 -4.28 0.19 18.69
C ILE A 63 -3.55 -0.66 17.63
N LEU A 64 -2.38 -0.20 17.19
CA LEU A 64 -1.54 -0.87 16.19
C LEU A 64 -0.97 -2.20 16.70
N ALA A 65 -0.56 -2.25 17.97
CA ALA A 65 -0.06 -3.46 18.63
C ALA A 65 -1.15 -4.55 18.77
N ASN A 66 -2.42 -4.16 18.93
CA ASN A 66 -3.56 -5.09 19.08
C ASN A 66 -4.43 -5.21 17.82
N ARG A 67 -3.86 -4.91 16.65
CA ARG A 67 -4.57 -4.85 15.36
C ARG A 67 -5.43 -6.07 15.02
N VAL A 68 -4.96 -7.29 15.32
CA VAL A 68 -5.71 -8.52 15.04
C VAL A 68 -6.99 -8.56 15.88
N LEU A 69 -6.88 -8.24 17.16
CA LEU A 69 -8.02 -8.19 18.08
C LEU A 69 -9.01 -7.09 17.68
N PHE A 70 -8.51 -5.94 17.22
CA PHE A 70 -9.34 -4.86 16.72
C PHE A 70 -10.09 -5.27 15.44
N SER A 71 -9.42 -5.87 14.46
CA SER A 71 -10.04 -6.36 13.22
C SER A 71 -11.12 -7.41 13.48
N ILE A 72 -10.86 -8.37 14.38
CA ILE A 72 -11.85 -9.39 14.77
C ILE A 72 -13.06 -8.73 15.47
N SER A 73 -12.81 -7.80 16.39
CA SER A 73 -13.86 -7.08 17.11
C SER A 73 -14.70 -6.23 16.17
N PHE A 74 -14.07 -5.58 15.19
CA PHE A 74 -14.73 -4.79 14.16
C PHE A 74 -15.62 -5.65 13.25
N ALA A 75 -15.11 -6.78 12.77
CA ALA A 75 -15.89 -7.73 11.96
C ALA A 75 -17.11 -8.27 12.74
N ALA A 76 -16.95 -8.56 14.03
CA ALA A 76 -18.04 -8.98 14.91
C ALA A 76 -19.10 -7.87 15.06
N LEU A 77 -18.68 -6.62 15.30
CA LEU A 77 -19.58 -5.46 15.39
C LEU A 77 -20.38 -5.23 14.11
N VAL A 78 -19.73 -5.32 12.94
CA VAL A 78 -20.44 -5.24 11.64
C VAL A 78 -21.48 -6.35 11.53
N THR A 79 -21.10 -7.59 11.84
CA THR A 79 -22.00 -8.75 11.75
C THR A 79 -23.23 -8.56 12.66
N VAL A 80 -23.02 -8.13 13.90
CA VAL A 80 -24.11 -7.81 14.84
C VAL A 80 -24.97 -6.66 14.30
N GLY A 81 -24.37 -5.62 13.73
CA GLY A 81 -25.08 -4.50 13.09
C GLY A 81 -25.99 -4.94 11.94
N VAL A 82 -25.50 -5.83 11.07
CA VAL A 82 -26.28 -6.43 9.99
C VAL A 82 -27.46 -7.23 10.54
N ILE A 83 -27.23 -8.10 11.54
CA ILE A 83 -28.29 -8.90 12.16
C ILE A 83 -29.37 -7.99 12.77
N LEU A 84 -28.96 -6.97 13.53
CA LEU A 84 -29.89 -6.01 14.14
C LEU A 84 -30.68 -5.22 13.08
N SER A 85 -30.05 -4.85 11.96
CA SER A 85 -30.75 -4.20 10.85
C SER A 85 -31.84 -5.09 10.25
N LEU A 86 -31.53 -6.38 10.05
CA LEU A 86 -32.49 -7.35 9.51
C LEU A 86 -33.66 -7.56 10.47
N ILE A 87 -33.38 -7.71 11.77
CA ILE A 87 -34.42 -7.90 12.79
C ILE A 87 -35.31 -6.67 12.93
N THR A 88 -34.74 -5.47 12.89
CA THR A 88 -35.49 -4.21 13.01
C THR A 88 -36.23 -3.81 11.74
N GLY A 89 -36.02 -4.53 10.63
CA GLY A 89 -36.53 -4.16 9.31
C GLY A 89 -36.06 -2.78 8.85
N THR A 90 -35.04 -2.21 9.52
CA THR A 90 -34.60 -0.84 9.29
C THR A 90 -33.49 -0.86 8.27
N TRP A 91 -33.83 -0.59 7.01
CA TRP A 91 -32.89 -0.59 5.89
C TRP A 91 -31.77 0.46 6.05
N TRP A 92 -32.02 1.57 6.76
CA TRP A 92 -30.96 2.55 7.09
C TRP A 92 -29.84 1.94 7.93
N ALA A 93 -30.18 1.02 8.84
CA ALA A 93 -29.17 0.33 9.64
C ALA A 93 -28.30 -0.59 8.75
N LEU A 94 -28.86 -1.14 7.66
CA LEU A 94 -28.11 -1.93 6.69
C LEU A 94 -27.16 -1.04 5.91
N VAL A 95 -27.63 0.12 5.42
CA VAL A 95 -26.77 1.09 4.71
C VAL A 95 -25.61 1.56 5.60
N VAL A 96 -25.89 1.87 6.87
CA VAL A 96 -24.84 2.24 7.84
C VAL A 96 -23.88 1.08 8.07
N ALA A 97 -24.37 -0.15 8.25
CA ALA A 97 -23.52 -1.33 8.43
C ALA A 97 -22.61 -1.57 7.21
N CYS A 98 -23.15 -1.44 5.99
CA CYS A 98 -22.37 -1.54 4.76
C CYS A 98 -21.32 -0.44 4.63
N ALA A 99 -21.66 0.80 4.95
CA ALA A 99 -20.73 1.92 4.92
C ALA A 99 -19.59 1.76 5.94
N VAL A 100 -19.93 1.35 7.17
CA VAL A 100 -18.96 1.04 8.22
C VAL A 100 -18.05 -0.09 7.75
N HIS A 101 -18.62 -1.19 7.25
CA HIS A 101 -17.85 -2.32 6.74
C HIS A 101 -16.88 -1.90 5.64
N ALA A 102 -17.35 -1.20 4.61
CA ALA A 102 -16.51 -0.74 3.51
C ALA A 102 -15.36 0.16 4.00
N THR A 103 -15.65 1.07 4.93
CA THR A 103 -14.63 1.94 5.55
C THR A 103 -13.61 1.12 6.32
N GLY A 104 -14.05 0.16 7.13
CA GLY A 104 -13.15 -0.71 7.88
C GLY A 104 -12.28 -1.59 6.98
N THR A 105 -12.84 -2.13 5.89
CA THR A 105 -12.07 -2.87 4.89
C THR A 105 -11.00 -2.00 4.24
N LEU A 106 -11.32 -0.76 3.86
CA LEU A 106 -10.35 0.18 3.28
C LEU A 106 -9.23 0.53 4.26
N LEU A 107 -9.56 0.76 5.54
CA LEU A 107 -8.57 1.03 6.59
C LEU A 107 -7.66 -0.18 6.82
N ILE A 108 -8.22 -1.38 6.93
CA ILE A 108 -7.44 -2.62 7.12
C ILE A 108 -6.55 -2.88 5.90
N ALA A 109 -7.07 -2.71 4.68
CA ALA A 109 -6.29 -2.89 3.45
C ALA A 109 -5.16 -1.87 3.35
N GLY A 110 -5.44 -0.59 3.60
CA GLY A 110 -4.42 0.45 3.61
C GLY A 110 -3.33 0.20 4.66
N PHE A 111 -3.74 -0.27 5.84
CA PHE A 111 -2.81 -0.63 6.90
C PHE A 111 -1.96 -1.87 6.56
N ALA A 112 -2.56 -2.90 5.97
CA ALA A 112 -1.84 -4.08 5.51
C ALA A 112 -0.78 -3.72 4.44
N ILE A 113 -1.15 -2.86 3.48
CA ILE A 113 -0.21 -2.34 2.47
C ILE A 113 0.95 -1.61 3.16
N HIS A 114 0.65 -0.74 4.13
CA HIS A 114 1.68 0.04 4.83
C HIS A 114 2.69 -0.86 5.56
N MET A 115 2.21 -1.90 6.24
CA MET A 115 3.09 -2.86 6.93
C MET A 115 3.95 -3.68 5.95
N THR A 116 3.43 -4.01 4.78
CA THR A 116 4.21 -4.75 3.77
C THR A 116 5.23 -3.88 3.04
N THR A 117 5.19 -2.55 3.24
CA THR A 117 6.13 -1.60 2.65
C THR A 117 7.28 -1.20 3.58
N GLU A 118 7.29 -1.67 4.83
CA GLU A 118 8.43 -1.52 5.73
C GLU A 118 9.49 -2.55 5.34
N VAL A 119 10.51 -2.12 4.61
CA VAL A 119 11.53 -2.99 3.99
C VAL A 119 12.63 -3.38 4.98
N GLU A 120 12.92 -2.50 5.94
CA GLU A 120 14.04 -2.68 6.88
C GLU A 120 13.50 -2.71 8.32
N HIS A 121 13.68 -3.85 8.98
CA HIS A 121 13.35 -4.01 10.39
C HIS A 121 14.62 -3.84 11.22
N VAL A 122 14.51 -3.10 12.32
CA VAL A 122 15.56 -3.01 13.32
C VAL A 122 15.75 -4.40 13.94
N ASP A 123 16.99 -4.77 14.31
CA ASP A 123 17.22 -6.00 15.07
C ASP A 123 16.28 -6.06 16.29
N PRO A 124 15.59 -7.19 16.56
CA PRO A 124 14.58 -7.26 17.63
C PRO A 124 15.10 -6.83 19.01
N THR A 125 16.39 -7.04 19.29
CA THR A 125 16.99 -6.63 20.56
C THR A 125 17.30 -5.14 20.60
N THR A 126 17.69 -4.55 19.47
CA THR A 126 17.84 -3.10 19.33
C THR A 126 16.49 -2.39 19.36
N ALA A 127 15.46 -2.94 18.71
CA ALA A 127 14.10 -2.41 18.71
C ALA A 127 13.54 -2.32 20.14
N ALA A 128 13.65 -3.40 20.93
CA ALA A 128 13.22 -3.40 22.32
C ALA A 128 13.95 -2.33 23.17
N ARG A 129 15.25 -2.12 22.93
CA ARG A 129 16.02 -1.07 23.61
C ARG A 129 15.59 0.33 23.17
N LEU A 130 15.30 0.53 21.89
CA LEU A 130 14.80 1.79 21.37
C LEU A 130 13.42 2.11 21.96
N GLU A 131 12.55 1.11 22.12
CA GLU A 131 11.26 1.25 22.80
C GLU A 131 11.42 1.61 24.29
N ASP A 132 12.37 0.99 24.99
CA ASP A 132 12.71 1.33 26.39
C ASP A 132 13.22 2.79 26.51
N GLU A 133 13.94 3.27 25.50
CA GLU A 133 14.39 4.66 25.37
C GLU A 133 13.28 5.63 24.91
N GLY A 134 12.07 5.12 24.67
CA GLY A 134 10.88 5.91 24.33
C GLY A 134 10.67 6.16 22.83
N VAL A 135 11.38 5.45 21.96
CA VAL A 135 11.11 5.46 20.51
C VAL A 135 9.84 4.64 20.26
N GLY A 136 8.76 5.32 19.86
CA GLY A 136 7.45 4.67 19.73
C GLY A 136 7.31 3.71 18.56
N ASP A 137 8.15 3.84 17.53
CA ASP A 137 8.16 3.00 16.32
C ASP A 137 9.59 2.98 15.73
N PRO A 138 10.47 2.10 16.21
CA PRO A 138 11.87 2.04 15.77
C PRO A 138 12.06 1.77 14.28
N ASP A 139 11.25 0.88 13.71
CA ASP A 139 11.33 0.45 12.31
C ASP A 139 10.98 1.60 11.35
N ARG A 140 9.94 2.36 11.68
CA ARG A 140 9.56 3.54 10.90
C ARG A 140 10.65 4.61 10.92
N VAL A 141 11.26 4.86 12.09
CA VAL A 141 12.36 5.84 12.22
C VAL A 141 13.60 5.38 11.44
N LEU A 142 13.94 4.09 11.47
CA LEU A 142 15.02 3.54 10.66
C LEU A 142 14.73 3.67 9.16
N THR A 143 13.50 3.40 8.73
CA THR A 143 13.05 3.54 7.34
C THR A 143 13.17 5.00 6.86
N GLU A 144 12.63 5.97 7.62
CA GLU A 144 12.72 7.40 7.31
C GLU A 144 14.17 7.89 7.24
N LEU A 145 15.04 7.42 8.15
CA LEU A 145 16.47 7.72 8.11
C LEU A 145 17.14 7.12 6.87
N THR A 146 16.84 5.86 6.56
CA THR A 146 17.40 5.16 5.40
C THR A 146 17.01 5.88 4.11
N GLU A 147 15.75 6.27 3.96
CA GLU A 147 15.28 7.08 2.82
C GLU A 147 16.02 8.42 2.70
N GLN A 148 16.29 9.10 3.84
CA GLN A 148 17.06 10.34 3.85
C GLN A 148 18.51 10.15 3.34
N PHE A 149 19.15 9.03 3.66
CA PHE A 149 20.54 8.75 3.29
C PHE A 149 20.70 8.02 1.96
N ALA A 150 19.65 7.38 1.44
CA ALA A 150 19.63 6.77 0.13
C ALA A 150 19.84 7.82 -0.99
N GLY A 151 19.31 9.04 -0.82
CA GLY A 151 19.42 10.13 -1.80
C GLY A 151 18.49 9.95 -3.01
N ALA A 152 18.23 10.98 -3.82
CA ALA A 152 17.19 10.95 -4.86
C ALA A 152 17.40 9.90 -5.99
N GLU A 153 18.63 9.38 -6.17
CA GLU A 153 18.92 8.26 -7.09
C GLU A 153 18.75 6.88 -6.43
N ARG A 154 18.68 6.78 -5.08
CA ARG A 154 18.34 5.55 -4.36
C ARG A 154 17.07 5.64 -3.52
N ALA A 155 16.36 6.78 -3.52
CA ALA A 155 15.03 6.97 -2.96
C ALA A 155 14.01 6.26 -3.87
N HIS A 156 14.23 4.96 -4.05
CA HIS A 156 13.21 4.01 -4.47
C HIS A 156 12.35 3.83 -3.22
N GLY A 157 11.47 4.80 -2.99
CA GLY A 157 10.51 4.72 -1.91
C GLY A 157 9.66 3.47 -2.08
N ALA A 158 8.85 3.17 -1.07
CA ALA A 158 7.82 2.13 -0.99
C ALA A 158 6.99 1.80 -2.27
N ALA A 159 7.13 2.55 -3.36
CA ALA A 159 6.55 2.28 -4.67
C ALA A 159 7.39 1.36 -5.59
N ASP A 160 8.64 1.04 -5.25
CA ASP A 160 9.39 -0.06 -5.92
C ASP A 160 9.17 -1.42 -5.24
N VAL A 161 8.45 -1.40 -4.12
CA VAL A 161 7.98 -2.58 -3.40
C VAL A 161 6.88 -3.22 -4.23
N VAL A 162 7.28 -4.27 -4.93
CA VAL A 162 6.41 -5.18 -5.70
C VAL A 162 5.86 -4.55 -6.98
N SER A 163 6.72 -4.41 -8.00
CA SER A 163 6.24 -4.64 -9.37
C SER A 163 5.46 -5.96 -9.36
N THR A 164 4.24 -5.95 -9.90
CA THR A 164 3.23 -7.03 -9.78
C THR A 164 3.61 -8.35 -10.44
N GLY A 165 4.90 -8.59 -10.72
CA GLY A 165 5.39 -9.95 -10.69
C GLY A 165 6.53 -10.32 -11.63
N SER A 166 7.19 -9.39 -12.31
CA SER A 166 8.46 -9.73 -12.95
C SER A 166 9.63 -9.30 -12.07
N ASN A 167 10.32 -10.29 -11.47
CA ASN A 167 11.71 -10.06 -11.11
C ASN A 167 12.54 -10.23 -12.37
N ASP A 168 12.81 -9.11 -13.03
CA ASP A 168 13.90 -9.04 -14.00
C ASP A 168 15.22 -9.12 -13.21
N ASN A 169 15.59 -10.32 -12.73
CA ASN A 169 16.92 -10.59 -12.22
C ASN A 169 17.90 -10.47 -13.39
N ARG A 170 18.41 -9.26 -13.60
CA ARG A 170 19.36 -8.95 -14.68
C ARG A 170 20.78 -9.08 -14.19
N ALA A 171 21.02 -8.99 -12.88
CA ALA A 171 22.32 -9.20 -12.30
C ALA A 171 22.62 -10.69 -12.09
N ASP A 172 23.66 -11.18 -12.76
CA ASP A 172 24.24 -12.49 -12.48
C ASP A 172 24.85 -12.49 -11.06
N PRO A 173 24.41 -13.38 -10.15
CA PRO A 173 24.90 -13.43 -8.77
C PRO A 173 26.40 -13.73 -8.68
N ASP A 174 26.98 -14.43 -9.67
CA ASP A 174 28.41 -14.72 -9.71
C ASP A 174 29.22 -13.50 -10.19
N ALA A 175 28.64 -12.69 -11.07
CA ALA A 175 29.32 -11.52 -11.63
C ALA A 175 29.11 -10.24 -10.80
N SER A 176 27.99 -10.11 -10.07
CA SER A 176 27.60 -8.89 -9.36
C SER A 176 26.78 -9.21 -8.08
N PRO A 177 27.40 -9.85 -7.07
CA PRO A 177 26.69 -10.38 -5.90
C PRO A 177 25.94 -9.31 -5.10
N ALA A 178 26.54 -8.12 -4.93
CA ALA A 178 25.89 -7.02 -4.23
C ALA A 178 24.68 -6.43 -4.97
N GLN A 179 24.61 -6.57 -6.30
CA GLN A 179 23.46 -6.14 -7.09
C GLN A 179 22.38 -7.22 -7.11
N ALA A 180 22.77 -8.48 -7.27
CA ALA A 180 21.87 -9.62 -7.20
C ALA A 180 21.20 -9.75 -5.82
N GLU A 181 21.93 -9.49 -4.72
CA GLU A 181 21.36 -9.48 -3.37
C GLU A 181 20.30 -8.38 -3.22
N ARG A 182 20.51 -7.21 -3.83
CA ARG A 182 19.53 -6.12 -3.81
C ARG A 182 18.28 -6.45 -4.61
N GLU A 183 18.44 -7.00 -5.82
CA GLU A 183 17.32 -7.46 -6.66
C GLU A 183 16.53 -8.59 -5.94
N GLN A 184 17.20 -9.43 -5.15
CA GLN A 184 16.57 -10.46 -4.32
C GLN A 184 15.86 -9.93 -3.08
N ARG A 185 16.28 -8.82 -2.47
CA ARG A 185 15.59 -8.24 -1.31
C ARG A 185 14.21 -7.67 -1.68
N THR A 186 14.06 -7.22 -2.92
CA THR A 186 12.77 -6.73 -3.45
C THR A 186 11.92 -7.83 -4.09
N ALA A 187 12.44 -9.06 -4.17
CA ALA A 187 11.77 -10.20 -4.75
C ALA A 187 10.74 -10.83 -3.79
N MET A 188 9.48 -10.93 -4.22
CA MET A 188 8.45 -11.70 -3.49
C MET A 188 8.79 -13.19 -3.33
N THR A 189 9.60 -13.74 -4.24
CA THR A 189 10.13 -15.11 -4.18
C THR A 189 11.54 -15.11 -4.73
N PRO A 190 12.58 -15.28 -3.89
CA PRO A 190 13.97 -15.33 -4.35
C PRO A 190 14.15 -16.49 -5.33
N SER A 191 14.54 -16.17 -6.57
CA SER A 191 14.84 -17.16 -7.59
C SER A 191 16.16 -16.80 -8.27
N ALA A 192 16.97 -17.80 -8.58
CA ALA A 192 18.26 -17.57 -9.26
C ALA A 192 18.09 -17.14 -10.74
N HIS A 193 16.88 -17.22 -11.28
CA HIS A 193 16.55 -16.92 -12.67
C HIS A 193 15.24 -16.15 -12.71
N GLY A 194 15.08 -15.26 -13.69
CA GLY A 194 13.80 -14.59 -13.95
C GLY A 194 12.68 -15.62 -14.04
N SER A 195 11.71 -15.51 -13.15
CA SER A 195 10.55 -16.39 -13.06
C SER A 195 9.30 -15.54 -13.06
N SER A 196 8.35 -15.88 -13.92
CA SER A 196 7.01 -15.29 -13.88
C SER A 196 6.42 -15.45 -12.48
N PRO A 197 5.58 -14.51 -12.03
CA PRO A 197 5.05 -14.54 -10.68
C PRO A 197 4.23 -15.81 -10.49
N ALA A 198 4.34 -16.42 -9.31
CA ALA A 198 3.60 -17.63 -9.00
C ALA A 198 2.09 -17.39 -9.23
N GLY A 199 1.54 -18.04 -10.25
CA GLY A 199 0.13 -17.91 -10.62
C GLY A 199 -0.18 -17.07 -11.86
N SER A 200 0.82 -16.49 -12.55
CA SER A 200 0.63 -15.88 -13.89
C SER A 200 0.04 -16.92 -14.86
N GLY A 201 -1.13 -16.65 -15.41
CA GLY A 201 -1.85 -17.58 -16.28
C GLY A 201 -2.53 -18.76 -15.55
N SER A 202 -2.52 -18.79 -14.21
CA SER A 202 -3.25 -19.81 -13.43
C SER A 202 -4.70 -19.39 -13.19
N VAL A 203 -5.58 -20.40 -13.01
CA VAL A 203 -6.98 -20.18 -12.60
C VAL A 203 -7.09 -19.44 -11.26
N ILE A 204 -6.07 -19.54 -10.40
CA ILE A 204 -6.02 -18.86 -9.10
C ILE A 204 -5.88 -17.34 -9.30
N GLY A 205 -5.10 -16.90 -10.28
CA GLY A 205 -4.98 -15.48 -10.63
C GLY A 205 -6.29 -14.86 -11.12
N LEU A 206 -7.20 -15.68 -11.69
CA LEU A 206 -8.54 -15.25 -12.09
C LEU A 206 -9.55 -15.26 -10.94
N MET A 207 -9.20 -15.75 -9.75
CA MET A 207 -10.14 -15.92 -8.63
C MET A 207 -10.80 -14.59 -8.20
N PRO A 208 -10.09 -13.46 -8.06
CA PRO A 208 -10.72 -12.18 -7.71
C PRO A 208 -11.78 -11.76 -8.74
N VAL A 209 -11.47 -11.90 -10.04
CA VAL A 209 -12.40 -11.58 -11.13
C VAL A 209 -13.60 -12.52 -11.12
N ALA A 210 -13.38 -13.82 -10.91
CA ALA A 210 -14.45 -14.81 -10.83
C ALA A 210 -15.39 -14.56 -9.64
N VAL A 211 -14.85 -14.17 -8.48
CA VAL A 211 -15.64 -13.79 -7.29
C VAL A 211 -16.50 -12.57 -7.58
N VAL A 212 -15.92 -11.52 -8.19
CA VAL A 212 -16.67 -10.32 -8.57
C VAL A 212 -17.76 -10.68 -9.58
N ALA A 213 -17.45 -11.45 -10.63
CA ALA A 213 -18.44 -11.91 -11.61
C ALA A 213 -19.58 -12.71 -10.94
N GLY A 214 -19.26 -13.60 -10.00
CA GLY A 214 -20.24 -14.34 -9.21
C GLY A 214 -21.17 -13.42 -8.40
N LEU A 215 -20.62 -12.40 -7.74
CA LEU A 215 -21.41 -11.39 -7.01
C LEU A 215 -22.33 -10.59 -7.93
N LEU A 216 -21.86 -10.23 -9.14
CA LEU A 216 -22.69 -9.54 -10.15
C LEU A 216 -23.87 -10.40 -10.59
N VAL A 217 -23.66 -11.70 -10.79
CA VAL A 217 -24.73 -12.64 -11.14
C VAL A 217 -25.73 -12.80 -9.99
N VAL A 218 -25.25 -12.99 -8.76
CA VAL A 218 -26.13 -13.15 -7.58
C VAL A 218 -27.00 -11.90 -7.36
N THR A 219 -26.41 -10.70 -7.45
CA THR A 219 -27.15 -9.44 -7.29
C THR A 219 -28.19 -9.23 -8.39
N LEU A 220 -27.90 -9.66 -9.62
CA LEU A 220 -28.85 -9.63 -10.73
C LEU A 220 -30.02 -10.61 -10.50
N ILE A 221 -29.73 -11.85 -10.09
CA ILE A 221 -30.76 -12.85 -9.79
C ILE A 221 -31.71 -12.36 -8.70
N ALA A 222 -31.16 -11.78 -7.63
CA ALA A 222 -31.96 -11.21 -6.54
C ALA A 222 -32.88 -10.07 -7.02
N ALA A 223 -32.38 -9.18 -7.88
CA ALA A 223 -33.17 -8.09 -8.44
C ALA A 223 -34.29 -8.57 -9.38
N ILE A 224 -34.04 -9.62 -10.16
CA ILE A 224 -35.06 -10.24 -11.02
C ILE A 224 -36.16 -10.90 -10.17
N ALA A 225 -35.78 -11.58 -9.08
CA ALA A 225 -36.72 -12.31 -8.23
C ALA A 225 -37.65 -11.38 -7.41
N GLU A 226 -37.10 -10.33 -6.82
CA GLU A 226 -37.85 -9.41 -5.93
C GLU A 226 -38.47 -8.23 -6.69
N GLY A 227 -37.83 -7.77 -7.77
CA GLY A 227 -38.25 -6.60 -8.53
C GLY A 227 -38.16 -5.27 -7.78
N GLY A 228 -38.86 -4.25 -8.30
CA GLY A 228 -39.00 -2.94 -7.64
C GLY A 228 -37.69 -2.23 -7.34
N LEU A 229 -37.56 -1.71 -6.11
CA LEU A 229 -36.38 -0.98 -5.66
C LEU A 229 -35.13 -1.86 -5.52
N VAL A 230 -35.25 -3.19 -5.56
CA VAL A 230 -34.09 -4.09 -5.45
C VAL A 230 -33.15 -3.96 -6.65
N TRP A 231 -33.64 -3.48 -7.80
CA TRP A 231 -32.81 -3.13 -8.98
C TRP A 231 -31.75 -2.06 -8.71
N ALA A 232 -31.92 -1.29 -7.64
CA ALA A 232 -30.96 -0.29 -7.21
C ALA A 232 -29.63 -0.95 -6.76
N VAL A 233 -29.70 -2.16 -6.18
CA VAL A 233 -28.52 -2.91 -5.68
C VAL A 233 -27.55 -3.32 -6.79
N PRO A 234 -27.95 -4.09 -7.84
CA PRO A 234 -27.02 -4.45 -8.91
C PRO A 234 -26.50 -3.21 -9.63
N ALA A 235 -27.30 -2.14 -9.82
CA ALA A 235 -26.80 -0.92 -10.45
C ALA A 235 -25.55 -0.34 -9.73
N ILE A 236 -25.53 -0.30 -8.40
CA ILE A 236 -24.36 0.13 -7.63
C ILE A 236 -23.23 -0.89 -7.75
N VAL A 237 -23.53 -2.16 -7.46
CA VAL A 237 -22.51 -3.20 -7.36
C VAL A 237 -21.80 -3.35 -8.70
N TRP A 238 -22.53 -3.23 -9.80
CA TRP A 238 -21.99 -3.30 -11.15
C TRP A 238 -21.15 -2.07 -11.49
N ALA A 239 -21.57 -0.86 -11.08
CA ALA A 239 -20.76 0.34 -11.26
C ALA A 239 -19.44 0.24 -10.48
N ALA A 240 -19.49 -0.17 -9.21
CA ALA A 240 -18.31 -0.37 -8.37
C ALA A 240 -17.39 -1.48 -8.91
N ALA A 241 -17.96 -2.61 -9.33
CA ALA A 241 -17.21 -3.70 -9.96
C ALA A 241 -16.56 -3.27 -11.27
N THR A 242 -17.23 -2.46 -12.08
CA THR A 242 -16.66 -1.92 -13.33
C THR A 242 -15.47 -1.02 -13.03
N VAL A 243 -15.60 -0.13 -12.05
CA VAL A 243 -14.50 0.72 -11.58
C VAL A 243 -13.31 -0.13 -11.10
N TRP A 244 -13.57 -1.12 -10.25
CA TRP A 244 -12.54 -2.03 -9.76
C TRP A 244 -11.87 -2.81 -10.89
N LEU A 245 -12.64 -3.34 -11.84
CA LEU A 245 -12.10 -4.08 -12.99
C LEU A 245 -11.22 -3.18 -13.86
N VAL A 246 -11.62 -1.92 -14.08
CA VAL A 246 -10.79 -0.94 -14.79
C VAL A 246 -9.49 -0.68 -14.05
N LEU A 247 -9.53 -0.58 -12.71
CA LEU A 247 -8.31 -0.43 -11.90
C LEU A 247 -7.39 -1.64 -12.06
N VAL A 248 -7.90 -2.86 -11.84
CA VAL A 248 -7.13 -4.11 -11.98
C VAL A 248 -6.51 -4.21 -13.37
N LEU A 249 -7.30 -4.02 -14.43
CA LEU A 249 -6.81 -4.10 -15.82
C LEU A 249 -5.82 -2.98 -16.21
N ARG A 250 -5.77 -1.88 -15.45
CA ARG A 250 -4.88 -0.73 -15.72
C ARG A 250 -3.64 -0.71 -14.83
N VAL A 251 -3.74 -1.29 -13.63
CA VAL A 251 -2.67 -1.34 -12.62
C VAL A 251 -1.83 -2.60 -12.82
N ASP A 252 -2.42 -3.69 -13.28
CA ASP A 252 -1.67 -4.91 -13.55
C ASP A 252 -0.89 -4.80 -14.86
N GLY A 253 0.43 -5.06 -14.77
CA GLY A 253 1.12 -6.19 -15.41
C GLY A 253 0.99 -6.36 -16.93
N PRO A 254 -0.13 -6.84 -17.50
CA PRO A 254 -0.24 -7.31 -18.88
C PRO A 254 0.33 -6.44 -19.99
N ALA A 255 0.37 -5.11 -19.86
CA ALA A 255 1.01 -4.27 -20.86
C ALA A 255 2.55 -4.32 -20.75
N GLU A 256 3.06 -4.34 -19.52
CA GLU A 256 4.49 -4.48 -19.21
C GLU A 256 4.96 -5.91 -19.49
N GLU A 257 4.14 -6.92 -19.16
CA GLU A 257 4.37 -8.34 -19.45
C GLU A 257 4.40 -8.58 -20.97
N ARG A 258 3.46 -8.02 -21.74
CA ARG A 258 3.48 -8.12 -23.21
C ARG A 258 4.69 -7.43 -23.83
N ALA A 259 5.14 -6.30 -23.27
CA ALA A 259 6.33 -5.61 -23.75
C ALA A 259 7.61 -6.41 -23.42
N ALA A 260 7.69 -6.99 -22.22
CA ALA A 260 8.78 -7.86 -21.80
C ALA A 260 8.85 -9.13 -22.66
N ASP A 261 7.72 -9.82 -22.87
CA ASP A 261 7.63 -11.02 -23.71
C ASP A 261 7.96 -10.73 -25.18
N ALA A 262 7.61 -9.54 -25.67
CA ALA A 262 7.94 -9.11 -27.03
C ALA A 262 9.41 -8.68 -27.19
N GLY A 263 10.18 -8.64 -26.10
CA GLY A 263 11.53 -8.08 -26.09
C GLY A 263 11.56 -6.59 -26.46
N GLU A 264 10.42 -5.91 -26.38
CA GLU A 264 10.35 -4.48 -26.66
C GLU A 264 10.93 -3.72 -25.46
N PRO A 265 11.84 -2.76 -25.71
CA PRO A 265 12.28 -1.87 -24.65
C PRO A 265 11.07 -1.12 -24.13
N LEU A 266 10.69 -1.36 -22.87
CA LEU A 266 9.62 -0.66 -22.19
C LEU A 266 9.77 0.85 -22.47
N GLU A 267 8.73 1.47 -23.06
CA GLU A 267 8.74 2.91 -23.34
C GLU A 267 8.96 3.68 -22.03
N GLY A 268 10.21 4.14 -21.83
CA GLY A 268 10.71 4.71 -20.57
C GLY A 268 11.82 3.85 -19.98
N GLY A 269 12.95 3.75 -20.69
CA GLY A 269 14.13 2.93 -20.38
C GLY A 269 14.78 3.18 -19.00
N PRO A 270 16.03 2.74 -18.77
CA PRO A 270 16.67 2.71 -17.43
C PRO A 270 16.75 4.05 -16.69
N ASP A 271 16.42 5.17 -17.36
CA ASP A 271 16.33 6.51 -16.80
C ASP A 271 14.90 6.94 -16.38
N ARG A 272 13.93 6.02 -16.33
CA ARG A 272 12.61 6.35 -15.76
C ARG A 272 12.83 6.70 -14.29
N ALA A 273 12.65 7.96 -13.91
CA ALA A 273 12.78 8.37 -12.51
C ALA A 273 11.75 7.58 -11.66
N HIS A 274 12.23 6.57 -10.93
CA HIS A 274 11.43 5.65 -10.09
C HIS A 274 10.77 6.34 -8.87
N GLY A 275 10.70 7.68 -8.84
CA GLY A 275 10.10 8.47 -7.77
C GLY A 275 8.79 9.19 -8.11
N ASP A 276 8.34 9.18 -9.38
CA ASP A 276 7.12 9.92 -9.79
C ASP A 276 5.87 9.02 -9.89
N THR A 277 5.98 7.78 -9.44
CA THR A 277 4.87 6.81 -9.38
C THR A 277 3.76 7.28 -8.45
N ALA A 278 4.08 7.94 -7.32
CA ALA A 278 3.06 8.49 -6.43
C ALA A 278 2.22 9.58 -7.09
N THR A 279 2.84 10.47 -7.87
CA THR A 279 2.16 11.57 -8.58
C THR A 279 1.38 11.05 -9.78
N ALA A 280 1.96 10.11 -10.54
CA ALA A 280 1.30 9.45 -11.67
C ALA A 280 0.14 8.54 -11.22
N ALA A 281 0.31 7.80 -10.13
CA ALA A 281 -0.73 7.00 -9.50
C ALA A 281 -1.82 7.90 -8.94
N ARG A 282 -1.49 8.98 -8.22
CA ARG A 282 -2.50 9.98 -7.77
C ARG A 282 -3.27 10.54 -8.94
N ALA A 283 -2.61 10.97 -10.01
CA ALA A 283 -3.27 11.56 -11.18
C ALA A 283 -4.18 10.55 -11.91
N ARG A 284 -3.80 9.26 -11.92
CA ARG A 284 -4.62 8.18 -12.51
C ARG A 284 -5.75 7.70 -11.61
N LEU A 285 -5.54 7.68 -10.29
CA LEU A 285 -6.51 7.21 -9.29
C LEU A 285 -7.55 8.26 -8.95
N LEU A 286 -7.21 9.55 -8.94
CA LEU A 286 -8.14 10.66 -8.65
C LEU A 286 -9.43 10.63 -9.48
N PRO A 287 -9.40 10.49 -10.83
CA PRO A 287 -10.62 10.42 -11.61
C PRO A 287 -11.44 9.17 -11.28
N VAL A 288 -10.79 8.05 -10.98
CA VAL A 288 -11.46 6.79 -10.64
C VAL A 288 -12.16 6.89 -9.27
N VAL A 289 -11.47 7.41 -8.26
CA VAL A 289 -12.03 7.68 -6.94
C VAL A 289 -13.17 8.70 -7.04
N ALA A 290 -13.00 9.76 -7.83
CA ALA A 290 -14.05 10.76 -8.05
C ALA A 290 -15.30 10.14 -8.69
N VAL A 291 -15.15 9.29 -9.71
CA VAL A 291 -16.28 8.57 -10.31
C VAL A 291 -16.96 7.64 -9.31
N ALA A 292 -16.21 6.91 -8.49
CA ALA A 292 -16.77 6.06 -7.44
C ALA A 292 -17.55 6.87 -6.40
N VAL A 293 -16.98 7.97 -5.90
CA VAL A 293 -17.63 8.86 -4.91
C VAL A 293 -18.88 9.51 -5.49
N VAL A 294 -18.81 10.04 -6.71
CA VAL A 294 -19.98 10.63 -7.39
C VAL A 294 -21.05 9.57 -7.65
N GLY A 295 -20.67 8.35 -8.02
CA GLY A 295 -21.58 7.23 -8.20
C GLY A 295 -22.32 6.86 -6.92
N VAL A 296 -21.59 6.72 -5.80
CA VAL A 296 -22.17 6.43 -4.48
C VAL A 296 -23.07 7.57 -4.00
N ALA A 297 -22.60 8.82 -4.10
CA ALA A 297 -23.39 9.99 -3.68
C ALA A 297 -24.66 10.14 -4.53
N GLY A 298 -24.55 10.00 -5.86
CA GLY A 298 -25.69 10.03 -6.77
C GLY A 298 -26.70 8.93 -6.48
N PHE A 299 -26.22 7.73 -6.14
CA PHE A 299 -27.08 6.64 -5.69
C PHE A 299 -27.84 6.98 -4.41
N CYS A 300 -27.14 7.49 -3.38
CA CYS A 300 -27.79 7.88 -2.12
C CYS A 300 -28.88 8.93 -2.35
N VAL A 301 -28.65 9.88 -3.26
CA VAL A 301 -29.65 10.89 -3.65
C VAL A 301 -30.84 10.24 -4.37
N LEU A 302 -30.60 9.34 -5.32
CA LEU A 302 -31.66 8.64 -6.05
C LEU A 302 -32.54 7.79 -5.12
N VAL A 303 -31.93 7.07 -4.16
CA VAL A 303 -32.68 6.32 -3.14
C VAL A 303 -33.49 7.27 -2.27
N ALA A 304 -32.89 8.37 -1.79
CA ALA A 304 -33.61 9.37 -1.00
C ALA A 304 -34.82 9.94 -1.76
N LEU A 305 -34.66 10.26 -3.05
CA LEU A 305 -35.74 10.78 -3.90
C LEU A 305 -36.84 9.74 -4.13
N ALA A 306 -36.48 8.50 -4.49
CA ALA A 306 -37.45 7.42 -4.69
C ALA A 306 -38.28 7.15 -3.42
N MET A 307 -37.66 7.29 -2.25
CA MET A 307 -38.33 7.13 -0.95
C MET A 307 -39.23 8.31 -0.57
N THR A 308 -38.97 9.52 -1.07
CA THR A 308 -39.90 10.66 -0.85
C THR A 308 -41.14 10.61 -1.73
N THR A 309 -41.12 9.79 -2.78
CA THR A 309 -42.23 9.65 -3.74
C THR A 309 -43.14 8.45 -3.49
N LEU A 310 -42.80 7.60 -2.52
CA LEU A 310 -43.58 6.44 -2.05
C LEU A 310 -44.27 6.77 -0.71
#